data_AF-A0A081D6Q6-F1
#
_entry.id   AF-A0A081D6Q6-F1
#
_cell.length_a   1.000
_cell.length_b   1.000
_cell.length_c   1.000
_cell.angle_alpha   90.00
_cell.angle_beta   90.00
_cell.angle_gamma   90.00
#
_symmetry.space_group_name_H-M   'P 1'
#
loop_
_entity.id
_entity.type
_entity.pdbx_description
1 polymer ?
#
loop_
_entity_poly.entity_id
_entity_poly.type
_entity_poly.pdbx_seq_one_letter_code
_entity_poly.pdbx_strand_id
1 'polypeptide(L)'
;MMSKMKRVAMNVSIVAGLILGLAACDNELNTIGSDILGADQLNDRIKKQEFDVVAFNELLGPVQTNNFNSMPLGSYTDPVYGRTDYGFVSQLSLATTDPDFGINPVLDSVVITIPYFSTPIDFEDETTIYELDSIYGNGSYDLQIYRNNYFLNDFDPDNIENPAIYYSDLAAP
;
A
#
# COMPACT_ATOMS: atom_id res chain seq x y z
N MET A 1 -13.13 61.68 54.69
CA MET A 1 -12.01 62.32 53.95
C MET A 1 -10.72 61.61 54.34
N MET A 2 -10.25 60.63 53.54
CA MET A 2 -8.99 59.92 53.85
C MET A 2 -7.82 60.90 53.79
N SER A 3 -6.97 60.90 54.81
CA SER A 3 -5.74 61.69 54.84
C SER A 3 -4.89 61.35 53.60
N LYS A 4 -4.19 62.33 53.04
CA LYS A 4 -3.34 62.16 51.83
C LYS A 4 -2.43 60.93 51.94
N MET A 5 -1.94 60.63 53.15
CA MET A 5 -1.07 59.50 53.44
C MET A 5 -1.74 58.12 53.27
N LYS A 6 -3.04 57.99 53.62
CA LYS A 6 -3.79 56.73 53.42
C LYS A 6 -4.09 56.43 51.95
N ARG A 7 -4.27 57.47 51.12
CA ARG A 7 -4.47 57.30 49.67
C ARG A 7 -3.20 56.86 48.96
N VAL A 8 -2.04 57.39 49.37
CA VAL A 8 -0.73 56.98 48.83
C VAL A 8 -0.44 55.52 49.19
N ALA A 9 -0.64 55.11 50.44
CA ALA A 9 -0.44 53.71 50.87
C ALA A 9 -1.32 52.73 50.08
N MET A 10 -2.61 53.05 49.87
CA MET A 10 -3.54 52.22 49.11
C MET A 10 -3.12 52.06 47.64
N ASN A 11 -2.67 53.13 46.99
CA ASN A 11 -2.20 53.06 45.61
C ASN A 11 -0.91 52.24 45.48
N VAL A 12 0.00 52.33 46.44
CA VAL A 12 1.23 51.52 46.46
C VAL A 12 0.90 50.04 46.62
N SER A 13 -0.07 49.68 47.46
CA SER A 13 -0.51 48.28 47.61
C SER A 13 -1.14 47.72 46.33
N ILE A 14 -1.92 48.53 45.60
CA ILE A 14 -2.52 48.11 44.32
C ILE A 14 -1.44 47.89 43.26
N VAL A 15 -0.47 48.80 43.16
CA VAL A 15 0.64 48.67 42.21
C VAL A 15 1.52 47.46 42.56
N ALA A 16 1.83 47.26 43.84
CA ALA A 16 2.60 46.10 44.30
C ALA A 16 1.86 44.79 44.04
N GLY A 17 0.54 44.74 44.27
CA GLY A 17 -0.30 43.60 43.93
C GLY A 17 -0.34 43.30 42.43
N LEU A 18 -0.36 44.35 41.59
CA LEU A 18 -0.33 44.20 40.14
C LEU A 18 1.02 43.64 39.66
N ILE A 19 2.13 44.11 40.22
CA ILE A 19 3.48 43.63 39.90
C ILE A 19 3.65 42.17 40.34
N LEU A 20 3.18 41.82 41.54
CA LEU A 20 3.23 40.44 42.03
C LEU A 20 2.32 39.51 41.22
N GLY A 21 1.15 39.98 40.78
CA GLY A 21 0.26 39.22 39.91
C GLY A 21 0.86 38.95 38.52
N LEU A 22 1.57 39.94 37.95
CA LEU A 22 2.28 39.77 36.67
C LEU A 22 3.51 38.85 36.81
N ALA A 23 4.16 38.83 37.98
CA ALA A 23 5.28 37.94 38.28
C ALA A 23 4.85 36.50 38.61
N ALA A 24 3.58 36.28 38.97
CA ALA A 24 3.03 34.99 39.35
C ALA A 24 2.32 34.23 38.20
N CYS A 25 2.31 34.78 36.98
CA CYS A 25 1.90 34.01 35.80
C CYS A 25 2.96 32.93 35.53
N ASP A 26 2.76 31.76 36.13
CA ASP A 26 3.49 30.54 35.81
C ASP A 26 3.01 30.04 34.44
N ASN A 27 3.86 30.17 33.43
CA ASN A 27 3.58 29.64 32.10
C ASN A 27 4.01 28.17 32.07
N GLU A 28 3.22 27.28 32.69
CA GLU A 28 3.43 25.84 32.51
C GLU A 28 3.10 25.46 31.06
N LEU A 29 4.13 25.31 30.24
CA LEU A 29 4.02 24.77 28.90
C LEU A 29 3.76 23.26 29.01
N ASN A 30 2.48 22.86 28.86
CA ASN A 30 2.10 21.46 28.70
C ASN A 30 2.63 20.95 27.34
N THR A 31 3.89 20.52 27.34
CA THR A 31 4.50 19.86 26.19
C THR A 31 3.94 18.44 26.09
N ILE A 32 3.34 18.12 24.94
CA ILE A 32 2.85 16.77 24.64
C ILE A 32 4.05 15.82 24.74
N GLY A 33 3.98 14.82 25.63
CA GLY A 33 5.06 13.85 25.88
C GLY A 33 5.86 14.04 27.17
N SER A 34 5.55 15.08 27.97
CA SER A 34 6.19 15.31 29.28
C SER A 34 5.93 14.20 30.30
N ASP A 35 4.89 13.39 30.13
CA ASP A 35 4.56 12.27 31.04
C ASP A 35 5.49 11.06 30.85
N ILE A 36 6.20 10.97 29.72
CA ILE A 36 7.11 9.86 29.40
C ILE A 36 8.58 10.23 29.68
N LEU A 37 8.99 11.46 29.35
CA LEU A 37 10.39 11.91 29.48
C LEU A 37 10.60 12.96 30.59
N GLY A 38 9.53 13.48 31.20
CA GLY A 38 9.57 14.64 32.08
C GLY A 38 9.73 15.97 31.31
N ALA A 39 9.37 17.08 31.95
CA ALA A 39 9.78 18.40 31.45
C ALA A 39 11.30 18.55 31.59
N ASP A 40 12.00 19.03 30.57
CA ASP A 40 13.43 19.38 30.67
C ASP A 40 13.59 20.66 31.51
N GLN A 41 13.48 20.51 32.83
CA GLN A 41 13.50 21.63 33.78
C GLN A 41 14.79 22.46 33.74
N LEU A 42 15.85 21.96 33.08
CA LEU A 42 17.14 22.62 32.97
C LEU A 42 17.53 22.96 31.52
N ASN A 43 16.60 22.85 30.55
CA ASN A 43 16.79 23.15 29.12
C ASN A 43 18.03 22.51 28.46
N ASP A 44 18.60 21.46 29.05
CA ASP A 44 19.88 20.90 28.62
C ASP A 44 20.10 19.42 29.01
N ARG A 45 19.10 18.74 29.60
CA ARG A 45 19.19 17.31 29.91
C ARG A 45 18.61 16.43 28.81
N ILE A 46 17.60 16.93 28.09
CA ILE A 46 16.99 16.23 26.97
C ILE A 46 17.58 16.81 25.68
N LYS A 47 18.60 16.13 25.15
CA LYS A 47 19.21 16.49 23.87
C LYS A 47 18.51 15.74 22.75
N LYS A 48 17.99 16.47 21.76
CA LYS A 48 17.55 15.87 20.49
C LYS A 48 18.78 15.25 19.83
N GLN A 49 18.73 13.96 19.56
CA GLN A 49 19.75 13.25 18.81
C GLN A 49 19.09 12.73 17.53
N GLU A 50 19.66 13.12 16.40
CA GLU A 50 19.28 12.60 15.09
C GLU A 50 20.27 11.50 14.72
N PHE A 51 19.75 10.41 14.16
CA PHE A 51 20.54 9.30 13.66
C PHE A 51 20.29 9.19 12.17
N ASP A 52 21.36 9.03 11.40
CA ASP A 52 21.24 8.71 9.98
C ASP A 52 20.69 7.29 9.84
N VAL A 53 19.52 7.17 9.20
CA VAL A 53 18.92 5.89 8.87
C VAL A 53 19.32 5.54 7.45
N VAL A 54 20.07 4.45 7.29
CA VAL A 54 20.36 3.88 5.98
C VAL A 54 19.22 2.92 5.62
N ALA A 55 18.51 3.22 4.54
CA ALA A 55 17.52 2.34 3.93
C ALA A 55 17.96 2.00 2.51
N PHE A 56 17.75 0.76 2.09
CA PHE A 56 18.01 0.28 0.75
C PHE A 56 16.94 -0.75 0.36
N ASN A 57 16.75 -0.92 -0.95
CA ASN A 57 15.90 -1.96 -1.48
C ASN A 57 16.70 -3.27 -1.57
N GLU A 58 16.12 -4.37 -1.10
CA GLU A 58 16.66 -5.71 -1.26
C GLU A 58 15.76 -6.51 -2.20
N LEU A 59 16.37 -7.25 -3.13
CA LEU A 59 15.62 -8.15 -4.00
C LEU A 59 15.11 -9.32 -3.16
N LEU A 60 13.80 -9.55 -3.21
CA LEU A 60 13.21 -10.72 -2.59
C LEU A 60 13.58 -11.97 -3.39
N GLY A 61 13.71 -13.09 -2.67
CA GLY A 61 13.79 -14.40 -3.30
C GLY A 61 12.50 -14.77 -4.04
N PRO A 62 12.51 -15.87 -4.81
CA PRO A 62 11.34 -16.33 -5.53
C PRO A 62 10.16 -16.57 -4.59
N VAL A 63 8.99 -16.09 -5.00
CA VAL A 63 7.72 -16.32 -4.28
C VAL A 63 6.86 -17.29 -5.06
N GLN A 64 6.04 -18.07 -4.36
CA GLN A 64 5.12 -19.01 -5.00
C GLN A 64 4.04 -18.24 -5.79
N THR A 65 3.80 -18.63 -7.04
CA THR A 65 2.94 -17.92 -8.02
C THR A 65 1.84 -18.79 -8.64
N ASN A 66 1.62 -20.02 -8.17
CA ASN A 66 0.51 -20.87 -8.67
C ASN A 66 -0.81 -20.69 -7.91
N ASN A 67 -1.92 -21.03 -8.57
CA ASN A 67 -3.28 -21.08 -8.02
C ASN A 67 -3.86 -19.73 -7.53
N PHE A 68 -3.45 -18.62 -8.14
CA PHE A 68 -4.09 -17.32 -7.89
C PHE A 68 -5.30 -17.09 -8.81
N ASN A 69 -6.39 -16.56 -8.24
CA ASN A 69 -7.62 -16.25 -8.97
C ASN A 69 -7.48 -15.02 -9.89
N SER A 70 -6.50 -14.16 -9.61
CA SER A 70 -6.14 -13.00 -10.42
C SER A 70 -4.63 -12.91 -10.51
N MET A 71 -4.12 -12.55 -11.70
CA MET A 71 -2.69 -12.41 -11.94
C MET A 71 -2.45 -11.09 -12.67
N PRO A 72 -1.45 -10.29 -12.25
CA PRO A 72 -1.08 -9.09 -12.98
C PRO A 72 -0.53 -9.46 -14.36
N LEU A 73 -0.77 -8.58 -15.33
CA LEU A 73 -0.30 -8.71 -16.70
C LEU A 73 0.16 -7.34 -17.20
N GLY A 74 1.32 -7.28 -17.84
CA GLY A 74 1.86 -6.05 -18.42
C GLY A 74 3.09 -5.56 -17.67
N SER A 75 3.35 -4.24 -17.71
CA SER A 75 4.53 -3.65 -17.09
C SER A 75 4.14 -2.50 -16.19
N TYR A 76 4.73 -2.44 -15.01
CA TYR A 76 4.53 -1.35 -14.05
C TYR A 76 5.88 -0.77 -13.63
N THR A 77 6.01 0.55 -13.64
CA THR A 77 7.19 1.25 -13.14
C THR A 77 6.83 1.97 -11.86
N ASP A 78 7.23 1.38 -10.74
CA ASP A 78 7.08 1.98 -9.42
C ASP A 78 8.13 3.09 -9.22
N PRO A 79 7.78 4.27 -8.66
CA PRO A 79 8.73 5.35 -8.42
C PRO A 79 9.88 4.99 -7.46
N VAL A 80 9.67 4.00 -6.59
CA VAL A 80 10.60 3.56 -5.54
C VAL A 80 11.27 2.22 -5.91
N TYR A 81 10.48 1.25 -6.40
CA TYR A 81 10.96 -0.11 -6.68
C TYR A 81 11.37 -0.33 -8.14
N GLY A 82 11.11 0.63 -9.03
CA GLY A 82 11.49 0.56 -10.43
C GLY A 82 10.52 -0.30 -11.27
N ARG A 83 11.01 -0.75 -12.44
CA ARG A 83 10.20 -1.45 -13.43
C ARG A 83 10.07 -2.94 -13.13
N THR A 84 8.83 -3.43 -13.10
CA THR A 84 8.46 -4.84 -13.00
C THR A 84 7.63 -5.24 -14.21
N ASP A 85 7.98 -6.35 -14.85
CA ASP A 85 7.22 -6.94 -15.94
C ASP A 85 6.48 -8.18 -15.43
N TYR A 86 5.19 -8.26 -15.74
CA TYR A 86 4.27 -9.31 -15.32
C TYR A 86 3.77 -10.10 -16.52
N GLY A 87 3.86 -11.41 -16.41
CA GLY A 87 3.30 -12.37 -17.34
C GLY A 87 3.00 -13.68 -16.61
N PHE A 88 2.21 -14.54 -17.24
CA PHE A 88 1.84 -15.83 -16.64
C PHE A 88 1.78 -16.92 -17.70
N VAL A 89 1.89 -18.16 -17.22
CA VAL A 89 1.71 -19.36 -18.04
C VAL A 89 0.40 -20.00 -17.61
N SER A 90 -0.42 -20.38 -18.59
CA SER A 90 -1.66 -21.12 -18.34
C SER A 90 -1.78 -22.31 -19.27
N GLN A 91 -2.56 -23.29 -18.84
CA GLN A 91 -2.92 -24.47 -19.62
C GLN A 91 -4.43 -24.51 -19.78
N LEU A 92 -4.89 -24.59 -21.03
CA LEU A 92 -6.31 -24.74 -21.34
C LEU A 92 -6.71 -26.22 -21.23
N SER A 93 -7.72 -26.50 -20.42
CA SER A 93 -8.41 -27.79 -20.43
C SER A 93 -9.74 -27.67 -21.17
N LEU A 94 -10.11 -28.73 -21.88
CA LEU A 94 -11.45 -28.85 -22.44
C LEU A 94 -12.46 -29.06 -21.30
N ALA A 95 -13.69 -28.58 -21.50
CA ALA A 95 -14.76 -28.71 -20.52
C ALA A 95 -15.20 -30.17 -20.31
N THR A 96 -15.01 -31.02 -21.33
CA THR A 96 -15.30 -32.45 -21.29
C THR A 96 -14.09 -33.23 -21.77
N THR A 97 -13.90 -34.41 -21.19
CA THR A 97 -12.92 -35.39 -21.68
C THR A 97 -13.40 -35.98 -22.99
N ASP A 98 -12.48 -36.15 -23.96
CA ASP A 98 -12.71 -36.80 -25.26
C ASP A 98 -13.92 -36.26 -26.05
N PRO A 99 -13.96 -34.95 -26.38
CA PRO A 99 -15.02 -34.43 -27.24
C PRO A 99 -14.87 -34.92 -28.68
N ASP A 100 -15.98 -35.38 -29.27
CA ASP A 100 -16.05 -35.73 -30.69
C ASP A 100 -16.22 -34.46 -31.54
N PHE A 101 -15.18 -34.13 -32.31
CA PHE A 101 -15.18 -33.00 -33.24
C PHE A 101 -15.60 -33.39 -34.68
N GLY A 102 -15.98 -34.66 -34.90
CA GLY A 102 -16.36 -35.18 -36.20
C GLY A 102 -15.18 -35.48 -37.14
N ILE A 103 -15.46 -35.53 -38.44
CA ILE A 103 -14.48 -35.89 -39.47
C ILE A 103 -13.73 -34.64 -39.93
N ASN A 104 -12.39 -34.68 -39.86
CA ASN A 104 -11.48 -33.61 -40.28
C ASN A 104 -11.75 -32.23 -39.61
N PRO A 105 -11.72 -32.15 -38.27
CA PRO A 105 -11.90 -30.86 -37.60
C PRO A 105 -10.75 -29.91 -37.95
N VAL A 106 -11.09 -28.63 -38.18
CA VAL A 106 -10.12 -27.57 -38.44
C VAL A 106 -10.32 -26.48 -37.39
N LEU A 107 -9.25 -26.10 -36.72
CA LEU A 107 -9.25 -24.95 -35.80
C LEU A 107 -9.44 -23.67 -36.61
N ASP A 108 -10.54 -22.96 -36.36
CA ASP A 108 -10.86 -21.70 -37.04
C ASP A 108 -10.27 -20.50 -36.29
N SER A 109 -10.67 -20.31 -35.02
CA SER A 109 -10.23 -19.16 -34.22
C SER A 109 -10.08 -19.50 -32.74
N VAL A 110 -9.26 -18.69 -32.06
CA VAL A 110 -9.12 -18.68 -30.60
C VAL A 110 -9.44 -17.26 -30.14
N VAL A 111 -10.44 -17.14 -29.26
CA VAL A 111 -10.88 -15.87 -28.70
C VAL A 111 -10.52 -15.84 -27.23
N ILE A 112 -9.84 -14.77 -26.79
CA ILE A 112 -9.50 -14.53 -25.39
C ILE A 112 -10.33 -13.34 -24.92
N THR A 113 -11.02 -13.53 -23.81
CA THR A 113 -11.76 -12.46 -23.13
C THR A 113 -11.05 -12.17 -21.82
N ILE A 114 -10.61 -10.92 -21.64
CA ILE A 114 -9.95 -10.46 -20.41
C ILE A 114 -11.00 -9.70 -19.60
N PRO A 115 -11.54 -10.29 -18.51
CA PRO A 115 -12.47 -9.59 -17.65
C PRO A 115 -11.73 -8.55 -16.82
N TYR A 116 -12.43 -7.47 -16.48
CA TYR A 116 -11.97 -6.45 -15.55
C TYR A 116 -13.04 -6.23 -14.47
N PHE A 117 -12.59 -5.85 -13.28
CA PHE A 117 -13.47 -5.50 -12.19
C PHE A 117 -14.08 -4.13 -12.43
N SER A 118 -15.34 -3.94 -12.06
CA SER A 118 -16.01 -2.65 -12.14
C SER A 118 -17.03 -2.48 -11.02
N THR A 119 -17.18 -1.23 -10.56
CA THR A 119 -18.15 -0.85 -9.53
C THR A 119 -19.04 0.26 -10.06
N PRO A 120 -20.38 0.16 -9.95
CA PRO A 120 -21.26 1.27 -10.32
C PRO A 120 -21.08 2.41 -9.32
N ILE A 121 -20.82 3.62 -9.83
CA ILE A 121 -20.59 4.81 -9.00
C ILE A 121 -21.70 5.85 -9.11
N ASP A 122 -22.46 5.84 -10.21
CA ASP A 122 -23.56 6.78 -10.41
C ASP A 122 -24.63 6.26 -11.38
N PHE A 123 -25.79 6.91 -11.35
CA PHE A 123 -26.95 6.63 -12.18
C PHE A 123 -27.46 7.94 -12.79
N GLU A 124 -27.19 8.16 -14.07
CA GLU A 124 -27.71 9.30 -14.83
C GLU A 124 -28.74 8.81 -15.85
N ASP A 125 -29.99 9.28 -15.70
CA ASP A 125 -31.15 8.85 -16.49
C ASP A 125 -31.32 7.31 -16.53
N GLU A 126 -31.13 6.69 -17.71
CA GLU A 126 -31.16 5.23 -17.94
C GLU A 126 -29.75 4.62 -18.09
N THR A 127 -28.69 5.38 -17.77
CA THR A 127 -27.29 4.95 -17.90
C THR A 127 -26.63 4.78 -16.53
N THR A 128 -26.03 3.61 -16.31
CA THR A 128 -25.18 3.36 -15.14
C THR A 128 -23.72 3.69 -15.47
N ILE A 129 -23.10 4.55 -14.66
CA ILE A 129 -21.69 4.92 -14.78
C ILE A 129 -20.87 3.97 -13.89
N TYR A 130 -19.81 3.41 -14.45
CA TYR A 130 -18.93 2.46 -13.76
C TYR A 130 -17.52 3.03 -13.60
N GLU A 131 -16.94 2.77 -12.45
CA GLU A 131 -15.50 2.90 -12.21
C GLU A 131 -14.85 1.53 -12.45
N LEU A 132 -13.76 1.53 -13.22
CA LEU A 132 -12.96 0.33 -13.46
C LEU A 132 -11.94 0.16 -12.34
N ASP A 133 -11.76 -1.07 -11.90
CA ASP A 133 -10.75 -1.47 -10.92
C ASP A 133 -9.71 -2.38 -11.58
N SER A 134 -8.49 -2.42 -11.00
CA SER A 134 -7.36 -3.25 -11.42
C SER A 134 -6.84 -2.97 -12.84
N ILE A 135 -7.10 -1.80 -13.39
CA ILE A 135 -6.50 -1.31 -14.65
C ILE A 135 -5.68 -0.06 -14.32
N TYR A 136 -4.39 -0.09 -14.66
CA TYR A 136 -3.46 0.98 -14.33
C TYR A 136 -2.82 1.56 -15.58
N GLY A 137 -2.62 2.88 -15.56
CA GLY A 137 -1.99 3.62 -16.64
C GLY A 137 -2.95 4.03 -17.75
N ASN A 138 -2.47 4.91 -18.63
CA ASN A 138 -3.20 5.43 -19.78
C ASN A 138 -2.37 5.15 -21.03
N GLY A 139 -2.89 4.39 -21.99
CA GLY A 139 -2.19 4.10 -23.25
C GLY A 139 -2.62 2.82 -23.94
N SER A 140 -1.93 2.50 -25.02
CA SER A 140 -2.07 1.22 -25.73
C SER A 140 -1.11 0.18 -25.15
N TYR A 141 -1.54 -1.07 -25.11
CA TYR A 141 -0.75 -2.21 -24.65
C TYR A 141 -0.46 -3.16 -25.82
N ASP A 142 0.73 -3.75 -25.82
CA ASP A 142 1.09 -4.84 -26.73
C ASP A 142 0.94 -6.17 -25.98
N LEU A 143 -0.03 -6.99 -26.38
CA LEU A 143 -0.26 -8.30 -25.80
C LEU A 143 0.37 -9.36 -26.69
N GLN A 144 1.38 -10.04 -26.15
CA GLN A 144 2.08 -11.10 -26.85
C GLN A 144 1.73 -12.45 -26.24
N ILE A 145 1.29 -13.38 -27.08
CA ILE A 145 0.90 -14.73 -26.66
C ILE A 145 1.79 -15.73 -27.38
N TYR A 146 2.40 -16.61 -26.59
CA TYR A 146 3.32 -17.62 -27.07
C TYR A 146 2.79 -19.01 -26.73
N ARG A 147 3.00 -19.97 -27.65
CA ARG A 147 2.72 -21.37 -27.38
C ARG A 147 3.77 -21.92 -26.41
N ASN A 148 3.33 -22.46 -25.29
CA ASN A 148 4.14 -23.34 -24.48
C ASN A 148 4.08 -24.78 -25.04
N ASN A 149 5.23 -25.43 -25.20
CA ASN A 149 5.32 -26.81 -25.70
C ASN A 149 5.37 -27.85 -24.58
N TYR A 150 5.24 -27.42 -23.32
CA TYR A 150 5.25 -28.26 -22.13
C TYR A 150 3.91 -28.17 -21.41
N PHE A 151 3.47 -29.28 -20.83
CA PHE A 151 2.34 -29.30 -19.91
C PHE A 151 2.76 -28.79 -18.53
N LEU A 152 1.85 -28.14 -17.84
CA LEU A 152 1.98 -27.88 -16.41
C LEU A 152 1.71 -29.18 -15.65
N ASN A 153 2.53 -29.45 -14.65
CA ASN A 153 2.37 -30.59 -13.75
C ASN A 153 1.23 -30.31 -12.78
N ASP A 154 0.42 -31.34 -12.53
CA ASP A 154 -0.61 -31.28 -11.49
C ASP A 154 -0.04 -31.69 -10.10
N PHE A 155 1.10 -32.40 -10.09
CA PHE A 155 1.73 -32.97 -8.90
C PHE A 155 3.24 -32.72 -8.85
N ASP A 156 3.81 -32.79 -7.65
CA ASP A 156 5.24 -32.71 -7.39
C ASP A 156 5.94 -33.98 -7.93
N PRO A 157 6.96 -33.87 -8.79
CA PRO A 157 7.66 -35.01 -9.36
C PRO A 157 8.42 -35.85 -8.31
N ASP A 158 8.84 -35.25 -7.20
CA ASP A 158 9.53 -35.95 -6.11
C ASP A 158 8.53 -36.63 -5.16
N ASN A 159 7.31 -36.09 -5.05
CA ASN A 159 6.23 -36.69 -4.26
C ASN A 159 4.86 -36.46 -4.89
N ILE A 160 4.35 -37.49 -5.58
CA ILE A 160 3.06 -37.46 -6.29
C ILE A 160 1.82 -37.22 -5.41
N GLU A 161 1.93 -37.31 -4.09
CA GLU A 161 0.84 -36.99 -3.16
C GLU A 161 0.63 -35.47 -3.01
N ASN A 162 1.63 -34.68 -3.39
CA ASN A 162 1.61 -33.22 -3.28
C ASN A 162 1.29 -32.57 -4.65
N PRO A 163 0.57 -31.44 -4.67
CA PRO A 163 0.38 -30.65 -5.88
C PRO A 163 1.70 -29.98 -6.32
N ALA A 164 1.85 -29.74 -7.62
CA ALA A 164 2.99 -28.99 -8.14
C ALA A 164 3.02 -27.55 -7.60
N ILE A 165 4.22 -27.03 -7.34
CA ILE A 165 4.48 -25.67 -6.87
C ILE A 165 5.27 -24.92 -7.94
N TYR A 166 4.87 -23.68 -8.23
CA TYR A 166 5.54 -22.81 -9.19
C TYR A 166 5.95 -21.50 -8.53
N TYR A 167 7.12 -20.99 -8.89
CA TYR A 167 7.70 -19.76 -8.35
C TYR A 167 7.84 -18.65 -9.42
N SER A 168 7.97 -17.41 -8.95
CA SER A 168 8.07 -16.19 -9.77
C SER A 168 9.31 -16.10 -10.66
N ASP A 169 10.33 -16.92 -10.41
CA ASP A 169 11.56 -16.99 -11.19
C ASP A 169 11.52 -18.07 -12.28
N LEU A 170 10.34 -18.66 -12.51
CA LEU A 170 10.11 -19.77 -13.45
C LEU A 170 10.94 -21.02 -13.11
N ALA A 171 11.51 -21.11 -11.90
CA ALA A 171 12.05 -22.36 -11.41
C ALA A 171 10.88 -23.28 -11.06
N ALA A 172 10.73 -24.35 -11.83
CA ALA A 172 10.16 -25.56 -11.28
C ALA A 172 11.24 -26.19 -10.39
N PRO A 173 10.91 -26.71 -9.20
CA PRO A 173 11.85 -27.50 -8.42
C PRO A 173 12.43 -28.66 -9.24
#